data_AF-A0A937U3T9-F1
#
_entry.id   AF-A0A937U3T9-F1
#
_cell.length_a   1.000
_cell.length_b   1.000
_cell.length_c   1.000
_cell.angle_alpha   90.00
_cell.angle_beta   90.00
_cell.angle_gamma   90.00
#
_symmetry.space_group_name_H-M   'P 1'
#
loop_
_entity.id
_entity.type
_entity.pdbx_description
1 polymer ?
#
loop_
_entity_poly.entity_id
_entity_poly.type
_entity_poly.pdbx_seq_one_letter_code
_entity_poly.pdbx_strand_id
1 'polypeptide(L)'
;MKECKRLIEVALPIREISAESVRDKNIHHAHISHLHIWWVRRPLPASRAVVFASLVPDPDDPRCPEDFRQAVERLLKTHVPQQIRYYTRKRDVLRDDDPYKPYSGIPDTLRNRLLMFIAKWSPESISFEEGKSGSKPPPKMLLDDRSLVKWETCDPQNLQGIEILRIARELVKIGNNGKIPTVLDPFAGGGAIPLEAGRLGCHALANEYNPVAHIILRATCEFPQKYGKPGKREVLVEEFGKTIEKVIDVPNVLVHDVEKWANWILEKAREKIGHLYPLGKDGKAVVGYLWARTAPCSNPSCRGKIPLIRSLIVCNKKDKKVALTMEVDKQGKKIRFVIAKGCKILKTEGTMQNRGNVQCPYCEQVTQVNYLRAAGQEGTMGERLIAIITEGANGKNYRAVEDKDLVVFHNLR
;
A
#
# COMPACT_ATOMS: atom_id res chain seq x y z
N MET A 1 -40.16 13.79 -21.20
CA MET A 1 -40.37 12.47 -20.56
C MET A 1 -39.12 12.12 -19.78
N LYS A 2 -39.21 11.54 -18.57
CA LYS A 2 -38.02 11.14 -17.80
C LYS A 2 -37.33 9.95 -18.47
N GLU A 3 -36.02 10.01 -18.61
CA GLU A 3 -35.18 8.92 -19.13
C GLU A 3 -35.14 7.72 -18.17
N CYS A 4 -34.68 6.55 -18.66
CA CYS A 4 -34.37 5.39 -17.83
C CYS A 4 -33.39 5.79 -16.73
N LYS A 5 -33.64 5.39 -15.49
CA LYS A 5 -32.70 5.65 -14.40
C LYS A 5 -31.38 4.92 -14.63
N ARG A 6 -30.28 5.52 -14.19
CA ARG A 6 -28.98 4.86 -14.04
C ARG A 6 -28.99 4.02 -12.78
N LEU A 7 -28.20 2.94 -12.77
CA LEU A 7 -28.15 2.03 -11.63
C LEU A 7 -27.79 2.75 -10.33
N ILE A 8 -26.85 3.70 -10.38
CA ILE A 8 -26.43 4.48 -9.21
C ILE A 8 -27.56 5.29 -8.55
N GLU A 9 -28.61 5.64 -9.29
CA GLU A 9 -29.75 6.39 -8.76
C GLU A 9 -30.74 5.52 -7.98
N VAL A 10 -30.56 4.19 -8.05
CA VAL A 10 -31.53 3.22 -7.53
C VAL A 10 -30.89 2.29 -6.50
N ALA A 11 -29.73 1.70 -6.81
CA ALA A 11 -29.10 0.71 -5.94
C ALA A 11 -27.58 0.61 -6.16
N LEU A 12 -26.87 0.31 -5.07
CA LEU A 12 -25.44 0.02 -5.10
C LEU A 12 -25.08 -0.93 -3.92
N PRO A 13 -24.22 -1.96 -4.10
CA PRO A 13 -23.83 -2.86 -3.02
C PRO A 13 -22.80 -2.21 -2.08
N ILE A 14 -23.24 -1.20 -1.31
CA ILE A 14 -22.36 -0.33 -0.52
C ILE A 14 -21.57 -1.11 0.54
N ARG A 15 -22.16 -2.14 1.15
CA ARG A 15 -21.51 -2.93 2.21
C ARG A 15 -20.28 -3.68 1.65
N GLU A 16 -20.45 -4.35 0.52
CA GLU A 16 -19.41 -5.09 -0.18
C GLU A 16 -18.33 -4.16 -0.72
N ILE A 17 -18.73 -3.07 -1.40
CA ILE A 17 -17.79 -2.05 -1.91
C ILE A 17 -16.95 -1.44 -0.77
N SER A 18 -17.57 -1.18 0.37
CA SER A 18 -16.89 -0.61 1.54
C SER A 18 -15.87 -1.58 2.12
N ALA A 19 -16.20 -2.87 2.22
CA ALA A 19 -15.27 -3.90 2.68
C ALA A 19 -14.04 -4.02 1.77
N GLU A 20 -14.23 -4.03 0.45
CA GLU A 20 -13.11 -4.07 -0.50
C GLU A 20 -12.33 -2.75 -0.49
N SER A 21 -12.99 -1.60 -0.27
CA SER A 21 -12.31 -0.30 -0.14
C SER A 21 -11.43 -0.21 1.10
N VAL A 22 -11.83 -0.82 2.22
CA VAL A 22 -10.98 -0.94 3.42
C VAL A 22 -9.78 -1.84 3.12
N ARG A 23 -9.99 -2.93 2.39
CA ARG A 23 -8.92 -3.83 1.97
C ARG A 23 -7.91 -3.14 1.04
N ASP A 24 -8.37 -2.40 0.03
CA ASP A 24 -7.54 -1.65 -0.94
C ASP A 24 -6.50 -0.76 -0.26
N LYS A 25 -6.88 -0.09 0.84
CA LYS A 25 -5.97 0.76 1.64
C LYS A 25 -4.82 -0.01 2.29
N ASN A 26 -4.96 -1.32 2.45
CA ASN A 26 -4.00 -2.21 3.12
C ASN A 26 -3.25 -3.13 2.13
N ILE A 27 -3.35 -2.90 0.82
CA ILE A 27 -2.58 -3.64 -0.18
C ILE A 27 -1.17 -3.05 -0.25
N HIS A 28 -0.15 -3.84 0.13
CA HIS A 28 1.24 -3.40 0.27
C HIS A 28 2.19 -3.85 -0.85
N HIS A 29 1.69 -4.53 -1.89
CA HIS A 29 2.49 -4.99 -3.02
C HIS A 29 1.80 -4.68 -4.36
N ALA A 30 2.59 -4.26 -5.36
CA ALA A 30 2.17 -4.05 -6.74
C ALA A 30 0.90 -3.20 -6.92
N HIS A 31 0.66 -2.27 -6.00
CA HIS A 31 -0.53 -1.42 -5.96
C HIS A 31 -0.18 0.03 -6.22
N ILE A 32 -1.08 0.76 -6.88
CA ILE A 32 -0.80 2.11 -7.37
C ILE A 32 -0.53 3.12 -6.24
N SER A 33 -1.01 2.84 -5.03
CA SER A 33 -0.72 3.68 -3.85
C SER A 33 0.76 3.74 -3.47
N HIS A 34 1.59 2.81 -3.93
CA HIS A 34 3.03 2.86 -3.65
C HIS A 34 3.79 3.79 -4.59
N LEU A 35 3.16 4.27 -5.66
CA LEU A 35 3.76 5.28 -6.53
C LEU A 35 3.94 6.60 -5.78
N HIS A 36 2.90 7.03 -5.05
CA HIS A 36 2.95 8.19 -4.17
C HIS A 36 1.83 8.15 -3.13
N ILE A 37 2.10 8.62 -1.91
CA ILE A 37 1.08 8.80 -0.86
C ILE A 37 0.42 10.18 -1.04
N TRP A 38 -0.65 10.26 -1.82
CA TRP A 38 -1.52 11.45 -1.86
C TRP A 38 -2.56 11.37 -0.75
N TRP A 39 -2.71 12.43 0.06
CA TRP A 39 -3.53 12.39 1.28
C TRP A 39 -5.05 12.30 1.03
N VAL A 40 -5.54 12.66 -0.16
CA VAL A 40 -6.95 12.48 -0.58
C VAL A 40 -7.06 11.37 -1.62
N ARG A 41 -6.85 10.13 -1.20
CA ARG A 41 -6.97 8.97 -2.09
C ARG A 41 -8.36 8.35 -2.05
N ARG A 42 -9.05 8.36 -3.19
CA ARG A 42 -10.30 7.60 -3.39
C ARG A 42 -9.96 6.12 -3.59
N PRO A 43 -10.62 5.18 -2.89
CA PRO A 43 -10.43 3.75 -3.13
C PRO A 43 -10.80 3.38 -4.57
N LEU A 44 -9.99 2.52 -5.20
CA LEU A 44 -10.27 2.04 -6.55
C LEU A 44 -11.56 1.20 -6.65
N PRO A 45 -11.90 0.32 -5.67
CA PRO A 45 -13.16 -0.43 -5.69
C PRO A 45 -14.38 0.49 -5.79
N ALA A 46 -14.43 1.52 -4.95
CA ALA A 46 -15.50 2.51 -4.96
C ALA A 46 -15.53 3.32 -6.27
N SER A 47 -14.36 3.76 -6.76
CA SER A 47 -14.26 4.53 -8.00
C SER A 47 -14.78 3.73 -9.20
N ARG A 48 -14.38 2.45 -9.31
CA ARG A 48 -14.87 1.56 -10.38
C ARG A 48 -16.37 1.32 -10.28
N ALA A 49 -16.89 1.03 -9.08
CA ALA A 49 -18.31 0.79 -8.89
C ALA A 49 -19.16 2.00 -9.27
N VAL A 50 -18.76 3.19 -8.82
CA VAL A 50 -19.47 4.44 -9.10
C VAL A 50 -19.43 4.78 -10.59
N VAL A 51 -18.27 4.67 -11.25
CA VAL A 51 -18.19 4.90 -12.70
C VAL A 51 -19.07 3.92 -13.46
N PHE A 52 -18.97 2.62 -13.16
CA PHE A 52 -19.80 1.59 -13.81
C PHE A 52 -21.30 1.85 -13.60
N ALA A 53 -21.74 2.03 -12.35
CA ALA A 53 -23.15 2.22 -12.01
C ALA A 53 -23.73 3.55 -12.53
N SER A 54 -22.88 4.56 -12.78
CA SER A 54 -23.30 5.82 -13.41
C SER A 54 -23.53 5.68 -14.91
N LEU A 55 -22.87 4.72 -15.56
CA LEU A 55 -22.88 4.55 -17.01
C LEU A 55 -23.89 3.50 -17.49
N VAL A 56 -24.35 2.61 -16.62
CA VAL A 56 -25.34 1.57 -16.99
C VAL A 56 -26.75 1.95 -16.54
N PRO A 57 -27.79 1.68 -17.36
CA PRO A 57 -29.17 1.84 -16.92
C PRO A 57 -29.54 0.79 -15.86
N ASP A 58 -30.56 1.09 -15.08
CA ASP A 58 -31.19 0.13 -14.17
C ASP A 58 -32.06 -0.86 -14.99
N PRO A 59 -31.72 -2.16 -15.07
CA PRO A 59 -32.41 -3.11 -15.93
C PRO A 59 -33.85 -3.46 -15.48
N ASP A 60 -34.20 -3.11 -14.24
CA ASP A 60 -35.56 -3.30 -13.71
C ASP A 60 -36.43 -2.03 -13.91
N ASP A 61 -35.88 -0.92 -14.43
CA ASP A 61 -36.68 0.25 -14.82
C ASP A 61 -37.54 -0.12 -16.05
N PRO A 62 -38.86 0.14 -16.06
CA PRO A 62 -39.71 -0.15 -17.21
C PRO A 62 -39.23 0.46 -18.53
N ARG A 63 -38.44 1.54 -18.45
CA ARG A 63 -37.90 2.28 -19.60
C ARG A 63 -36.49 1.83 -20.00
N CYS A 64 -35.93 0.81 -19.35
CA CYS A 64 -34.62 0.30 -19.71
C CYS A 64 -34.60 -0.22 -21.15
N PRO A 65 -33.59 0.13 -21.96
CA PRO A 65 -33.39 -0.47 -23.28
C PRO A 65 -33.42 -2.00 -23.22
N GLU A 66 -34.12 -2.62 -24.17
CA GLU A 66 -34.35 -4.06 -24.19
C GLU A 66 -33.06 -4.84 -24.50
N ASP A 67 -32.23 -4.31 -25.39
CA ASP A 67 -30.89 -4.83 -25.69
C ASP A 67 -30.00 -4.89 -24.44
N PHE A 68 -30.08 -3.89 -23.56
CA PHE A 68 -29.36 -3.90 -22.29
C PHE A 68 -29.89 -4.98 -21.35
N ARG A 69 -31.23 -5.13 -21.21
CA ARG A 69 -31.83 -6.19 -20.38
C ARG A 69 -31.39 -7.57 -20.86
N GLN A 70 -31.46 -7.81 -22.15
CA GLN A 70 -31.02 -9.06 -22.79
C GLN A 70 -29.51 -9.29 -22.58
N ALA A 71 -28.69 -8.24 -22.65
CA ALA A 71 -27.26 -8.36 -22.38
C ALA A 71 -26.97 -8.75 -20.93
N VAL A 72 -27.65 -8.14 -19.95
CA VAL A 72 -27.54 -8.48 -18.53
C VAL A 72 -27.97 -9.92 -18.29
N GLU A 73 -29.12 -10.33 -18.83
CA GLU A 73 -29.61 -11.71 -18.71
C GLU A 73 -28.64 -12.72 -19.34
N ARG A 74 -28.18 -12.44 -20.55
CA ARG A 74 -27.24 -13.31 -21.27
C ARG A 74 -25.91 -13.46 -20.51
N LEU A 75 -25.29 -12.34 -20.13
CA LEU A 75 -23.93 -12.35 -19.59
C LEU A 75 -23.87 -12.75 -18.11
N LEU A 76 -24.94 -12.50 -17.33
CA LEU A 76 -24.94 -12.73 -15.87
C LEU A 76 -25.88 -13.84 -15.40
N LYS A 77 -26.63 -14.49 -16.30
CA LYS A 77 -27.57 -15.57 -15.95
C LYS A 77 -27.52 -16.76 -16.92
N THR A 78 -27.78 -16.57 -18.21
CA THR A 78 -28.00 -17.72 -19.12
C THR A 78 -26.74 -18.22 -19.82
N HIS A 79 -25.80 -17.34 -20.15
CA HIS A 79 -24.58 -17.65 -20.90
C HIS A 79 -23.34 -17.10 -20.19
N VAL A 80 -23.21 -17.42 -18.90
CA VAL A 80 -22.03 -17.04 -18.12
C VAL A 80 -20.77 -17.68 -18.74
N PRO A 81 -19.71 -16.91 -19.05
CA PRO A 81 -18.47 -17.42 -19.62
C PRO A 81 -17.78 -18.48 -18.74
N GLN A 82 -17.13 -19.45 -19.37
CA GLN A 82 -16.50 -20.58 -18.66
C GLN A 82 -15.50 -20.11 -17.59
N GLN A 83 -14.71 -19.07 -17.86
CA GLN A 83 -13.70 -18.50 -16.96
C GLN A 83 -14.30 -17.97 -15.65
N ILE A 84 -15.59 -17.63 -15.64
CA ILE A 84 -16.31 -17.10 -14.46
C ILE A 84 -17.03 -18.24 -13.71
N ARG A 85 -17.24 -19.39 -14.34
CA ARG A 85 -17.88 -20.55 -13.70
C ARG A 85 -16.99 -21.29 -12.71
N TYR A 86 -15.71 -20.93 -12.62
CA TYR A 86 -14.76 -21.54 -11.70
C TYR A 86 -14.08 -20.50 -10.84
N TYR A 87 -13.75 -20.85 -9.61
CA TYR A 87 -12.94 -20.01 -8.74
C TYR A 87 -12.07 -20.87 -7.84
N THR A 88 -10.93 -20.32 -7.41
CA THR A 88 -9.97 -21.06 -6.60
C THR A 88 -10.11 -20.67 -5.14
N ARG A 89 -10.15 -21.68 -4.26
CA ARG A 89 -10.07 -21.48 -2.81
C ARG A 89 -8.99 -22.38 -2.26
N LYS A 90 -7.95 -21.77 -1.67
CA LYS A 90 -6.75 -22.46 -1.19
C LYS A 90 -6.10 -23.29 -2.30
N ARG A 91 -6.38 -24.60 -2.37
CA ARG A 91 -5.87 -25.53 -3.38
C ARG A 91 -6.97 -26.13 -4.27
N ASP A 92 -8.22 -25.85 -3.95
CA ASP A 92 -9.38 -26.44 -4.60
C ASP A 92 -9.91 -25.50 -5.69
N VAL A 93 -10.23 -26.08 -6.85
CA VAL A 93 -10.95 -25.40 -7.92
C VAL A 93 -12.41 -25.76 -7.80
N LEU A 94 -13.23 -24.77 -7.47
CA LEU A 94 -14.66 -24.93 -7.25
C LEU A 94 -15.41 -24.46 -8.50
N ARG A 95 -16.50 -25.17 -8.82
CA ARG A 95 -17.40 -24.82 -9.91
C ARG A 95 -18.69 -24.21 -9.36
N ASP A 96 -19.13 -23.14 -9.99
CA ASP A 96 -20.38 -22.46 -9.73
C ASP A 96 -20.89 -21.91 -11.07
N ASP A 97 -21.86 -22.61 -11.65
CA ASP A 97 -22.44 -22.27 -12.95
C ASP A 97 -23.30 -21.00 -12.91
N ASP A 98 -23.66 -20.51 -11.71
CA ASP A 98 -24.50 -19.33 -11.54
C ASP A 98 -23.91 -18.30 -10.54
N PRO A 99 -22.72 -17.73 -10.85
CA PRO A 99 -21.93 -16.88 -9.94
C PRO A 99 -22.66 -15.65 -9.43
N TYR A 100 -23.54 -15.07 -10.24
CA TYR A 100 -24.20 -13.81 -9.94
C TYR A 100 -25.63 -14.00 -9.44
N LYS A 101 -26.03 -15.23 -9.09
CA LYS A 101 -27.28 -15.47 -8.39
C LYS A 101 -27.35 -14.63 -7.11
N PRO A 102 -28.43 -13.88 -6.88
CA PRO A 102 -28.61 -13.13 -5.64
C PRO A 102 -28.62 -14.02 -4.39
N TYR A 103 -28.38 -13.41 -3.23
CA TYR A 103 -28.42 -14.12 -1.95
C TYR A 103 -29.80 -14.73 -1.67
N SER A 104 -29.83 -15.71 -0.77
CA SER A 104 -31.10 -16.30 -0.30
C SER A 104 -32.04 -15.21 0.23
N GLY A 105 -33.31 -15.28 -0.15
CA GLY A 105 -34.32 -14.27 0.22
C GLY A 105 -34.32 -12.99 -0.62
N ILE A 106 -33.37 -12.82 -1.55
CA ILE A 106 -33.36 -11.69 -2.49
C ILE A 106 -33.98 -12.14 -3.83
N PRO A 107 -34.95 -11.39 -4.39
CA PRO A 107 -35.54 -11.71 -5.68
C PRO A 107 -34.51 -11.79 -6.81
N ASP A 108 -34.67 -12.76 -7.71
CA ASP A 108 -33.76 -12.96 -8.82
C ASP A 108 -34.05 -12.04 -10.02
N THR A 109 -33.91 -10.73 -9.81
CA THR A 109 -34.10 -9.71 -10.85
C THR A 109 -32.79 -9.36 -11.56
N LEU A 110 -32.88 -8.76 -12.75
CA LEU A 110 -31.71 -8.33 -13.51
C LEU A 110 -30.92 -7.25 -12.75
N ARG A 111 -31.60 -6.36 -12.00
CA ARG A 111 -30.91 -5.40 -11.13
C ARG A 111 -30.07 -6.12 -10.09
N ASN A 112 -30.65 -7.10 -9.39
CA ASN A 112 -29.93 -7.81 -8.33
C ASN A 112 -28.76 -8.64 -8.87
N ARG A 113 -28.90 -9.24 -10.05
CA ARG A 113 -27.80 -9.88 -10.80
C ARG A 113 -26.65 -8.91 -11.06
N LEU A 114 -26.99 -7.69 -11.51
CA LEU A 114 -26.01 -6.64 -11.79
C LEU A 114 -25.32 -6.12 -10.52
N LEU A 115 -26.04 -6.03 -9.39
CA LEU A 115 -25.43 -5.71 -8.09
C LEU A 115 -24.45 -6.79 -7.63
N MET A 116 -24.80 -8.07 -7.79
CA MET A 116 -23.89 -9.20 -7.50
C MET A 116 -22.65 -9.18 -8.39
N PHE A 117 -22.78 -8.76 -9.65
CA PHE A 117 -21.64 -8.58 -10.55
C PHE A 117 -20.69 -7.46 -10.09
N ILE A 118 -21.23 -6.34 -9.60
CA ILE A 118 -20.42 -5.25 -9.05
C ILE A 118 -19.63 -5.74 -7.84
N ALA A 119 -20.34 -6.27 -6.84
CA ALA A 119 -19.72 -6.76 -5.62
C ALA A 119 -20.64 -7.78 -4.92
N LYS A 120 -20.09 -8.98 -4.66
CA LYS A 120 -20.80 -10.07 -3.98
C LYS A 120 -19.93 -10.63 -2.86
N TRP A 121 -20.54 -10.91 -1.70
CA TRP A 121 -19.92 -11.64 -0.61
C TRP A 121 -19.51 -13.04 -1.07
N SER A 122 -18.33 -13.46 -0.66
CA SER A 122 -17.87 -14.83 -0.90
C SER A 122 -18.72 -15.84 -0.12
N PRO A 123 -18.74 -17.12 -0.55
CA PRO A 123 -19.35 -18.19 0.23
C PRO A 123 -18.85 -18.25 1.68
N GLU A 124 -17.57 -17.94 1.92
CA GLU A 124 -16.98 -17.89 3.25
C GLU A 124 -17.56 -16.77 4.12
N SER A 125 -17.80 -15.60 3.53
CA SER A 125 -18.42 -14.48 4.22
C SER A 125 -19.88 -14.76 4.55
N ILE A 126 -20.61 -15.35 3.60
CA ILE A 126 -22.01 -15.76 3.82
C ILE A 126 -22.08 -16.79 4.95
N SER A 127 -21.23 -17.83 4.91
CA SER A 127 -21.17 -18.85 5.97
C SER A 127 -20.83 -18.27 7.34
N PHE A 128 -19.96 -17.25 7.40
CA PHE A 128 -19.67 -16.53 8.64
C PHE A 128 -20.86 -15.69 9.13
N GLU A 129 -21.52 -14.94 8.25
CA GLU A 129 -22.70 -14.14 8.62
C GLU A 129 -23.89 -15.01 9.09
N GLU A 130 -24.05 -16.21 8.53
CA GLU A 130 -25.05 -17.19 8.94
C GLU A 130 -24.68 -17.94 10.24
N GLY A 131 -23.51 -17.66 10.84
CA GLY A 131 -23.05 -18.32 12.05
C GLY A 131 -22.57 -19.78 11.86
N LYS A 132 -22.42 -20.23 10.60
CA LYS A 132 -21.92 -21.57 10.26
C LYS A 132 -20.40 -21.69 10.37
N SER A 133 -19.68 -20.56 10.35
CA SER A 133 -18.23 -20.48 10.58
C SER A 133 -17.90 -19.68 11.84
N GLY A 134 -17.03 -20.22 12.69
CA GLY A 134 -16.58 -19.54 13.92
C GLY A 134 -15.54 -18.44 13.70
N SER A 135 -14.99 -18.30 12.49
CA SER A 135 -13.95 -17.31 12.18
C SER A 135 -14.28 -16.49 10.94
N LYS A 136 -14.13 -15.16 11.05
CA LYS A 136 -14.29 -14.23 9.92
C LYS A 136 -13.24 -14.52 8.85
N PRO A 137 -13.61 -14.61 7.56
CA PRO A 137 -12.64 -14.80 6.49
C PRO A 137 -11.64 -13.62 6.43
N PRO A 138 -10.40 -13.86 5.98
CA PRO A 138 -9.41 -12.81 5.83
C PRO A 138 -9.89 -11.78 4.80
N PRO A 139 -9.43 -10.51 4.86
CA PRO A 139 -9.92 -9.44 3.99
C PRO A 139 -9.95 -9.78 2.49
N LYS A 140 -8.95 -10.52 1.98
CA LYS A 140 -8.86 -10.96 0.57
C LYS A 140 -10.00 -11.90 0.13
N MET A 141 -10.57 -12.64 1.08
CA MET A 141 -11.62 -13.62 0.84
C MET A 141 -13.00 -13.09 1.26
N LEU A 142 -13.14 -11.80 1.59
CA LEU A 142 -14.45 -11.26 1.94
C LEU A 142 -15.40 -11.27 0.76
N LEU A 143 -14.96 -10.77 -0.40
CA LEU A 143 -15.74 -10.75 -1.63
C LEU A 143 -15.37 -11.94 -2.52
N ASP A 144 -16.36 -12.38 -3.29
CA ASP A 144 -16.18 -13.33 -4.38
C ASP A 144 -15.13 -12.79 -5.37
N ASP A 145 -14.21 -13.67 -5.81
CA ASP A 145 -13.12 -13.30 -6.73
C ASP A 145 -13.62 -12.76 -8.06
N ARG A 146 -14.88 -13.07 -8.39
CA ARG A 146 -15.57 -12.66 -9.61
C ARG A 146 -16.23 -11.28 -9.51
N SER A 147 -16.08 -10.58 -8.40
CA SER A 147 -16.62 -9.24 -8.22
C SER A 147 -15.84 -8.22 -9.06
N LEU A 148 -16.55 -7.36 -9.80
CA LEU A 148 -15.95 -6.30 -10.61
C LEU A 148 -15.00 -5.40 -9.80
N VAL A 149 -15.33 -5.11 -8.55
CA VAL A 149 -14.61 -4.11 -7.71
C VAL A 149 -13.30 -4.59 -7.11
N LYS A 150 -12.95 -5.89 -7.20
CA LYS A 150 -11.70 -6.39 -6.61
C LYS A 150 -10.47 -5.84 -7.31
N TRP A 151 -9.40 -5.64 -6.54
CA TRP A 151 -8.12 -5.21 -7.11
C TRP A 151 -7.58 -6.22 -8.13
N GLU A 152 -7.69 -7.52 -7.81
CA GLU A 152 -7.23 -8.62 -8.68
C GLU A 152 -7.94 -8.67 -10.03
N THR A 153 -9.14 -8.10 -10.16
CA THR A 153 -9.89 -8.07 -11.42
C THR A 153 -9.12 -7.31 -12.52
N CYS A 154 -8.21 -6.42 -12.15
CA CYS A 154 -7.39 -5.65 -13.08
C CYS A 154 -5.97 -6.20 -13.29
N ASP A 155 -5.67 -7.38 -12.75
CA ASP A 155 -4.40 -8.06 -13.00
C ASP A 155 -4.38 -8.62 -14.43
N PRO A 156 -3.43 -8.24 -15.31
CA PRO A 156 -3.31 -8.77 -16.66
C PRO A 156 -3.10 -10.29 -16.74
N GLN A 157 -2.67 -10.94 -15.65
CA GLN A 157 -2.49 -12.39 -15.58
C GLN A 157 -3.76 -13.11 -15.09
N ASN A 158 -4.76 -12.37 -14.60
CA ASN A 158 -6.01 -12.94 -14.12
C ASN A 158 -7.01 -13.09 -15.28
N LEU A 159 -7.07 -14.28 -15.87
CA LEU A 159 -7.99 -14.62 -16.97
C LEU A 159 -9.46 -14.38 -16.61
N GLN A 160 -9.86 -14.63 -15.36
CA GLN A 160 -11.21 -14.35 -14.88
C GLN A 160 -11.47 -12.84 -14.78
N GLY A 161 -10.49 -12.09 -14.27
CA GLY A 161 -10.53 -10.62 -14.21
C GLY A 161 -10.67 -9.97 -15.59
N ILE A 162 -9.94 -10.48 -16.58
CA ILE A 162 -10.04 -10.05 -17.98
C ILE A 162 -11.47 -10.22 -18.50
N GLU A 163 -12.09 -11.38 -18.24
CA GLU A 163 -13.45 -11.67 -18.69
C GLU A 163 -14.50 -10.80 -17.97
N ILE A 164 -14.31 -10.52 -16.68
CA ILE A 164 -15.16 -9.59 -15.92
C ILE A 164 -15.08 -8.17 -16.49
N LEU A 165 -13.87 -7.68 -16.80
CA LEU A 165 -13.70 -6.37 -17.43
C LEU A 165 -14.28 -6.34 -18.86
N ARG A 166 -14.20 -7.44 -19.62
CA ARG A 166 -14.84 -7.57 -20.93
C ARG A 166 -16.35 -7.41 -20.81
N ILE A 167 -16.99 -8.12 -19.88
CA ILE A 167 -18.43 -8.00 -19.59
C ILE A 167 -18.78 -6.57 -19.19
N ALA A 168 -18.01 -5.97 -18.27
CA ALA A 168 -18.27 -4.60 -17.82
C ALA A 168 -18.20 -3.58 -18.97
N ARG A 169 -17.19 -3.69 -19.84
CA ARG A 169 -17.05 -2.86 -21.06
C ARG A 169 -18.20 -3.05 -22.03
N GLU A 170 -18.63 -4.29 -22.23
CA GLU A 170 -19.76 -4.64 -23.11
C GLU A 170 -21.07 -4.03 -22.57
N LEU A 171 -21.36 -4.20 -21.28
CA LEU A 171 -22.53 -3.62 -20.63
C LEU A 171 -22.50 -2.08 -20.65
N VAL A 172 -21.35 -1.46 -20.40
CA VAL A 172 -21.18 0.00 -20.51
C VAL A 172 -21.47 0.46 -21.94
N LYS A 173 -20.94 -0.24 -22.96
CA LYS A 173 -21.15 0.13 -24.37
C LYS A 173 -22.62 -0.02 -24.77
N ILE A 174 -23.27 -1.13 -24.43
CA ILE A 174 -24.69 -1.38 -24.74
C ILE A 174 -25.59 -0.37 -24.02
N GLY A 175 -25.35 -0.13 -22.72
CA GLY A 175 -26.09 0.85 -21.92
C GLY A 175 -25.92 2.31 -22.34
N ASN A 176 -25.04 2.57 -23.32
CA ASN A 176 -24.80 3.88 -23.94
C ASN A 176 -24.99 3.83 -25.46
N ASN A 177 -25.95 3.03 -25.94
CA ASN A 177 -26.36 2.96 -27.35
C ASN A 177 -25.20 2.60 -28.30
N GLY A 178 -24.34 1.69 -27.89
CA GLY A 178 -23.18 1.25 -28.66
C GLY A 178 -21.99 2.22 -28.65
N LYS A 179 -22.11 3.39 -28.01
CA LYS A 179 -21.06 4.42 -27.97
C LYS A 179 -20.14 4.21 -26.77
N ILE A 180 -18.87 4.61 -26.94
CA ILE A 180 -17.91 4.67 -25.83
C ILE A 180 -18.14 5.98 -25.08
N PRO A 181 -18.55 5.95 -23.80
CA PRO A 181 -18.81 7.17 -23.04
C PRO A 181 -17.50 7.89 -22.68
N THR A 182 -17.61 9.22 -22.54
CA THR A 182 -16.55 10.07 -21.98
C THR A 182 -16.84 10.36 -20.51
N VAL A 183 -15.87 10.13 -19.64
CA VAL A 183 -15.94 10.40 -18.20
C VAL A 183 -15.01 11.57 -17.89
N LEU A 184 -15.58 12.69 -17.44
CA LEU A 184 -14.83 13.83 -16.96
C LEU A 184 -14.73 13.79 -15.43
N ASP A 185 -13.51 13.77 -14.92
CA ASP A 185 -13.21 14.02 -13.51
C ASP A 185 -12.49 15.38 -13.37
N PRO A 186 -13.21 16.46 -13.04
CA PRO A 186 -12.61 17.79 -12.93
C PRO A 186 -11.76 17.97 -11.66
N PHE A 187 -11.77 17.02 -10.73
CA PHE A 187 -11.05 17.06 -9.46
C PHE A 187 -10.35 15.72 -9.19
N ALA A 188 -9.53 15.31 -10.16
CA ALA A 188 -9.05 13.93 -10.24
C ALA A 188 -8.07 13.54 -9.14
N GLY A 189 -7.41 14.50 -8.49
CA GLY A 189 -6.38 14.23 -7.51
C GLY A 189 -5.32 13.30 -8.08
N GLY A 190 -5.10 12.15 -7.45
CA GLY A 190 -4.15 11.14 -7.92
C GLY A 190 -4.63 10.27 -9.10
N GLY A 191 -5.87 10.43 -9.60
CA GLY A 191 -6.33 9.77 -10.82
C GLY A 191 -7.11 8.46 -10.66
N ALA A 192 -7.73 8.21 -9.51
CA ALA A 192 -8.49 6.98 -9.25
C ALA A 192 -9.67 6.78 -10.23
N ILE A 193 -10.53 7.79 -10.39
CA ILE A 193 -11.70 7.73 -11.29
C ILE A 193 -11.27 7.61 -12.76
N PRO A 194 -10.39 8.46 -13.31
CA PRO A 194 -9.99 8.34 -14.71
C PRO A 194 -9.27 7.03 -15.02
N LEU A 195 -8.49 6.48 -14.07
CA LEU A 195 -7.91 5.14 -14.20
C LEU A 195 -8.99 4.05 -14.34
N GLU A 196 -9.99 4.07 -13.45
CA GLU A 196 -11.06 3.07 -13.46
C GLU A 196 -12.01 3.25 -14.66
N ALA A 197 -12.27 4.48 -15.09
CA ALA A 197 -12.98 4.76 -16.33
C ALA A 197 -12.26 4.16 -17.54
N GLY A 198 -10.93 4.34 -17.64
CA GLY A 198 -10.13 3.71 -18.68
C GLY A 198 -10.20 2.17 -18.64
N ARG A 199 -10.16 1.57 -17.44
CA ARG A 199 -10.31 0.11 -17.27
C ARG A 199 -11.68 -0.40 -17.74
N LEU A 200 -12.73 0.38 -17.55
CA LEU A 200 -14.09 0.14 -18.05
C LEU A 200 -14.27 0.46 -19.54
N GLY A 201 -13.21 0.82 -20.26
CA GLY A 201 -13.22 1.09 -21.70
C GLY A 201 -13.75 2.46 -22.08
N CYS A 202 -13.89 3.38 -21.12
CA CYS A 202 -14.35 4.74 -21.36
C CYS A 202 -13.21 5.65 -21.83
N HIS A 203 -13.55 6.75 -22.49
CA HIS A 203 -12.62 7.85 -22.69
C HIS A 203 -12.56 8.70 -21.42
N ALA A 204 -11.43 8.72 -20.72
CA ALA A 204 -11.29 9.47 -19.47
C ALA A 204 -10.64 10.85 -19.72
N LEU A 205 -11.30 11.90 -19.26
CA LEU A 205 -10.77 13.26 -19.18
C LEU A 205 -10.60 13.62 -17.70
N ALA A 206 -9.45 14.19 -17.35
CA ALA A 206 -9.12 14.51 -15.97
C ALA A 206 -8.51 15.91 -15.88
N ASN A 207 -8.90 16.67 -14.85
CA ASN A 207 -8.27 17.93 -14.49
C ASN A 207 -7.81 17.89 -13.03
N GLU A 208 -6.69 18.56 -12.76
CA GLU A 208 -6.19 18.78 -11.41
C GLU A 208 -5.34 20.05 -11.39
N TYR A 209 -5.62 20.94 -10.44
CA TYR A 209 -4.91 22.21 -10.29
C TYR A 209 -3.64 22.04 -9.45
N ASN A 210 -3.66 21.16 -8.46
CA ASN A 210 -2.52 20.98 -7.57
C ASN A 210 -1.34 20.35 -8.35
N PRO A 211 -0.16 21.00 -8.40
CA PRO A 211 0.96 20.53 -9.25
C PRO A 211 1.50 19.16 -8.82
N VAL A 212 1.46 18.84 -7.53
CA VAL A 212 1.88 17.52 -7.02
C VAL A 212 0.88 16.46 -7.44
N ALA A 213 -0.41 16.69 -7.22
CA ALA A 213 -1.46 15.77 -7.64
C ALA A 213 -1.50 15.58 -9.16
N HIS A 214 -1.31 16.65 -9.94
CA HIS A 214 -1.22 16.60 -11.40
C HIS A 214 -0.08 15.68 -11.88
N ILE A 215 1.10 15.72 -11.28
CA ILE A 215 2.20 14.80 -11.63
C ILE A 215 1.81 13.35 -11.30
N ILE A 216 1.19 13.12 -10.14
CA ILE A 216 0.72 11.79 -9.73
C ILE A 216 -0.37 11.27 -10.69
N LEU A 217 -1.30 12.13 -11.09
CA LEU A 217 -2.35 11.83 -12.06
C LEU A 217 -1.74 11.39 -13.39
N ARG A 218 -0.76 12.13 -13.92
CA ARG A 218 -0.05 11.74 -15.15
C ARG A 218 0.72 10.43 -14.97
N ALA A 219 1.39 10.24 -13.84
CA ALA A 219 2.10 9.00 -13.54
C ALA A 219 1.17 7.80 -13.35
N THR A 220 -0.07 8.04 -12.95
CA THR A 220 -1.12 7.01 -12.79
C THR A 220 -1.79 6.66 -14.11
N CYS A 221 -2.19 7.66 -14.89
CA CYS A 221 -3.05 7.48 -16.06
C CYS A 221 -2.28 7.58 -17.38
N GLU A 222 -1.36 8.53 -17.54
CA GLU A 222 -0.75 8.84 -18.85
C GLU A 222 0.55 8.06 -19.09
N PHE A 223 1.50 8.12 -18.16
CA PHE A 223 2.85 7.58 -18.37
C PHE A 223 2.88 6.07 -18.61
N PRO A 224 2.14 5.23 -17.86
CA PRO A 224 2.12 3.80 -18.12
C PRO A 224 1.57 3.47 -19.51
N GLN A 225 0.56 4.21 -19.99
CA GLN A 225 -0.02 3.99 -21.32
C GLN A 225 0.94 4.43 -22.43
N LYS A 226 1.63 5.56 -22.24
CA LYS A 226 2.51 6.13 -23.26
C LYS A 226 3.87 5.41 -23.34
N TYR A 227 4.43 5.05 -22.19
CA TYR A 227 5.81 4.59 -22.04
C TYR A 227 5.95 3.18 -21.45
N GLY A 228 4.87 2.58 -20.93
CA GLY A 228 4.89 1.23 -20.32
C GLY A 228 4.90 0.09 -21.32
N LYS A 229 5.64 0.23 -22.43
CA LYS A 229 5.73 -0.73 -23.53
C LYS A 229 7.19 -1.04 -23.87
N PRO A 230 7.48 -2.17 -24.53
CA PRO A 230 8.81 -2.43 -25.07
C PRO A 230 9.25 -1.33 -26.03
N GLY A 231 10.55 -1.06 -26.08
CA GLY A 231 11.11 -0.04 -26.98
C GLY A 231 12.62 0.05 -26.87
N LYS A 232 13.19 1.04 -27.56
CA LYS A 232 14.64 1.26 -27.62
C LYS A 232 15.10 2.37 -26.68
N ARG A 233 16.27 2.18 -26.08
CA ARG A 233 16.93 3.19 -25.23
C ARG A 233 18.42 3.23 -25.50
N GLU A 234 18.95 4.45 -25.48
CA GLU A 234 20.39 4.70 -25.51
C GLU A 234 20.97 4.53 -24.10
N VAL A 235 21.96 3.66 -24.00
CA VAL A 235 22.71 3.38 -22.78
C VAL A 235 24.20 3.54 -23.04
N LEU A 236 24.91 3.99 -22.02
CA LEU A 236 26.37 4.04 -22.02
C LEU A 236 26.87 2.66 -21.57
N VAL A 237 27.71 2.03 -22.39
CA VAL A 237 28.32 0.73 -22.09
C VAL A 237 29.84 0.91 -22.11
N GLU A 238 30.53 0.30 -21.15
CA GLU A 238 31.99 0.21 -21.20
C GLU A 238 32.40 -1.02 -22.00
N GLU A 239 33.02 -0.81 -23.16
CA GLU A 239 33.64 -1.86 -23.98
C GLU A 239 35.11 -1.48 -24.24
N PHE A 240 36.04 -2.40 -23.96
CA PHE A 240 37.49 -2.20 -24.17
C PHE A 240 38.06 -0.92 -23.52
N GLY A 241 37.56 -0.54 -22.34
CA GLY A 241 38.01 0.66 -21.62
C GLY A 241 37.53 1.99 -22.21
N LYS A 242 36.58 1.96 -23.15
CA LYS A 242 35.91 3.15 -23.70
C LYS A 242 34.42 3.10 -23.41
N THR A 243 33.87 4.24 -23.01
CA THR A 243 32.42 4.42 -22.90
C THR A 243 31.85 4.66 -24.30
N ILE A 244 30.99 3.75 -24.76
CA ILE A 244 30.29 3.88 -26.04
C ILE A 244 28.79 3.98 -25.82
N GLU A 245 28.12 4.76 -26.65
CA GLU A 245 26.65 4.81 -26.70
C GLU A 245 26.13 3.65 -27.54
N LYS A 246 25.23 2.86 -26.95
CA LYS A 246 24.60 1.72 -27.62
C LYS A 246 23.09 1.81 -27.45
N VAL A 247 22.39 1.50 -28.52
CA VAL A 247 20.94 1.37 -28.48
C VAL A 247 20.59 -0.07 -28.09
N ILE A 248 19.86 -0.24 -27.00
CA ILE A 248 19.36 -1.53 -26.53
C ILE A 248 17.84 -1.58 -26.61
N ASP A 249 17.31 -2.79 -26.81
CA ASP A 249 15.89 -3.07 -26.63
C ASP A 249 15.60 -3.35 -25.16
N VAL A 250 14.61 -2.64 -24.61
CA VAL A 250 14.17 -2.80 -23.22
C VAL A 250 12.72 -3.31 -23.19
N PRO A 251 12.39 -4.25 -22.30
CA PRO A 251 11.04 -4.83 -22.23
C PRO A 251 9.99 -3.82 -21.75
N ASN A 252 10.40 -2.79 -20.99
CA ASN A 252 9.53 -1.71 -20.59
C ASN A 252 10.33 -0.41 -20.46
N VAL A 253 10.03 0.53 -21.35
CA VAL A 253 10.71 1.83 -21.42
C VAL A 253 10.54 2.65 -20.13
N LEU A 254 9.32 2.72 -19.58
CA LEU A 254 9.06 3.48 -18.36
C LEU A 254 9.86 2.94 -17.16
N VAL A 255 9.87 1.62 -16.98
CA VAL A 255 10.60 0.97 -15.88
C VAL A 255 12.09 1.25 -15.99
N HIS A 256 12.65 1.07 -17.20
CA HIS A 256 14.06 1.36 -17.45
C HIS A 256 14.42 2.83 -17.14
N ASP A 257 13.61 3.78 -17.60
CA ASP A 257 13.87 5.21 -17.38
C ASP A 257 13.76 5.58 -15.89
N VAL A 258 12.77 5.04 -15.17
CA VAL A 258 12.64 5.25 -13.72
C VAL A 258 13.86 4.71 -12.97
N GLU A 259 14.33 3.51 -13.30
CA GLU A 259 15.54 2.94 -12.70
C GLU A 259 16.78 3.77 -13.01
N LYS A 260 16.97 4.22 -14.25
CA LYS A 260 18.07 5.09 -14.66
C LYS A 260 18.11 6.37 -13.81
N TRP A 261 16.99 7.09 -13.72
CA TRP A 261 16.94 8.33 -12.95
C TRP A 261 17.04 8.10 -11.45
N ALA A 262 16.45 7.02 -10.91
CA ALA A 262 16.59 6.65 -9.51
C ALA A 262 18.06 6.38 -9.15
N ASN A 263 18.79 5.65 -10.00
CA ASN A 263 20.23 5.40 -9.82
C ASN A 263 21.04 6.69 -9.92
N TRP A 264 20.72 7.57 -10.87
CA TRP A 264 21.38 8.87 -10.97
C TRP A 264 21.20 9.72 -9.69
N ILE A 265 19.97 9.79 -9.15
CA ILE A 265 19.71 10.46 -7.86
C ILE A 265 20.49 9.78 -6.73
N LEU A 266 20.52 8.45 -6.72
CA LEU A 266 21.22 7.68 -5.70
C LEU A 266 22.73 7.96 -5.71
N GLU A 267 23.36 7.99 -6.88
CA GLU A 267 24.79 8.34 -7.00
C GLU A 267 25.05 9.78 -6.56
N LYS A 268 24.20 10.74 -6.94
CA LYS A 268 24.32 12.13 -6.46
C LYS A 268 24.14 12.24 -4.95
N ALA A 269 23.26 11.45 -4.35
CA ALA A 269 23.13 11.37 -2.91
C ALA A 269 24.39 10.74 -2.28
N ARG A 270 24.95 9.67 -2.86
CA ARG A 270 26.18 9.04 -2.38
C ARG A 270 27.37 10.00 -2.42
N GLU A 271 27.56 10.74 -3.52
CA GLU A 271 28.60 11.78 -3.63
C GLU A 271 28.45 12.84 -2.53
N LYS A 272 27.23 13.37 -2.35
CA LYS A 272 26.99 14.50 -1.45
C LYS A 272 26.99 14.14 0.03
N ILE A 273 26.39 13.00 0.40
CA ILE A 273 26.13 12.63 1.80
C ILE A 273 26.62 11.22 2.16
N GLY A 274 27.25 10.47 1.27
CA GLY A 274 27.68 9.09 1.53
C GLY A 274 28.72 8.97 2.66
N HIS A 275 29.55 10.00 2.86
CA HIS A 275 30.48 10.09 3.99
C HIS A 275 29.76 10.09 5.36
N LEU A 276 28.46 10.40 5.40
CA LEU A 276 27.61 10.31 6.60
C LEU A 276 27.09 8.90 6.87
N TYR A 277 27.41 7.93 6.02
CA TYR A 277 26.93 6.55 6.10
C TYR A 277 28.08 5.52 5.96
N PRO A 278 29.13 5.59 6.80
CA PRO A 278 30.30 4.73 6.67
C PRO A 278 29.94 3.24 6.82
N LEU A 279 30.56 2.40 5.99
CA LEU A 279 30.39 0.95 6.06
C LEU A 279 30.82 0.43 7.43
N GLY A 280 30.02 -0.47 8.02
CA GLY A 280 30.36 -1.15 9.27
C GLY A 280 31.47 -2.20 9.10
N LYS A 281 31.88 -2.86 10.18
CA LYS A 281 32.76 -4.05 10.08
C LYS A 281 32.12 -5.20 9.31
N ASP A 282 30.79 -5.20 9.19
CA ASP A 282 30.01 -6.16 8.41
C ASP A 282 30.05 -5.90 6.89
N GLY A 283 30.67 -4.80 6.44
CA GLY A 283 30.74 -4.41 5.03
C GLY A 283 29.39 -4.01 4.43
N LYS A 284 28.34 -3.85 5.25
CA LYS A 284 26.99 -3.57 4.78
C LYS A 284 26.71 -2.07 4.74
N ALA A 285 25.99 -1.64 3.71
CA ALA A 285 25.54 -0.26 3.57
C ALA A 285 24.64 0.14 4.75
N VAL A 286 24.89 1.34 5.30
CA VAL A 286 24.05 1.92 6.35
C VAL A 286 22.82 2.53 5.69
N VAL A 287 21.65 2.07 6.12
CA VAL A 287 20.34 2.56 5.65
C VAL A 287 19.82 3.68 6.57
N GLY A 288 20.26 3.71 7.82
CA GLY A 288 19.88 4.77 8.75
C GLY A 288 20.38 4.56 10.18
N TYR A 289 20.17 5.58 10.98
CA TYR A 289 20.62 5.68 12.37
C TYR A 289 19.44 5.69 13.32
N LEU A 290 19.48 4.86 14.36
CA LEU A 290 18.58 4.96 15.50
C LEU A 290 19.29 5.70 16.62
N TRP A 291 18.70 6.78 17.10
CA TRP A 291 19.22 7.59 18.20
C TRP A 291 18.09 7.94 19.17
N ALA A 292 18.47 8.34 20.38
CA ALA A 292 17.55 8.79 21.43
C ALA A 292 18.01 10.13 21.98
N ARG A 293 17.04 10.98 22.36
CA ARG A 293 17.32 12.11 23.25
C ARG A 293 17.81 11.59 24.60
N THR A 294 18.63 12.36 25.28
CA THR A 294 19.08 12.06 26.65
C THR A 294 18.72 13.21 27.57
N ALA A 295 18.40 12.91 28.83
CA ALA A 295 18.16 13.91 29.86
C ALA A 295 19.01 13.64 31.10
N PRO A 296 19.47 14.67 31.83
CA PRO A 296 20.15 14.46 33.09
C PRO A 296 19.20 13.81 34.11
N CYS A 297 19.71 12.87 34.89
CA CYS A 297 18.98 12.33 36.03
C CYS A 297 18.68 13.44 37.06
N SER A 298 17.46 13.48 37.60
CA SER A 298 17.09 14.43 38.65
C SER A 298 17.80 14.19 39.98
N ASN A 299 18.47 13.05 40.16
CA ASN A 299 19.31 12.79 41.32
C ASN A 299 20.61 13.62 41.23
N PRO A 300 20.82 14.60 42.13
CA PRO A 300 22.01 15.47 42.09
C PRO A 300 23.33 14.70 42.23
N SER A 301 23.31 13.54 42.91
CA SER A 301 24.48 12.68 43.09
C SER A 301 24.73 11.75 41.89
N CYS A 302 23.74 11.55 41.02
CA CYS A 302 23.90 10.70 39.83
C CYS A 302 24.22 11.51 38.58
N ARG A 303 23.37 12.51 38.24
CA ARG A 303 23.41 13.35 37.02
C ARG A 303 23.72 12.63 35.69
N GLY A 304 23.54 11.31 35.63
CA GLY A 304 23.83 10.52 34.44
C GLY A 304 22.90 10.90 33.29
N LYS A 305 23.39 10.82 32.06
CA LYS A 305 22.60 11.12 30.85
C LYS A 305 21.72 9.92 30.49
N ILE A 306 20.45 9.98 30.88
CA ILE A 306 19.50 8.90 30.68
C ILE A 306 18.97 8.97 29.24
N PRO A 307 19.18 7.94 28.39
CA PRO A 307 18.57 7.89 27.07
C PRO A 307 17.06 7.71 27.23
N LEU A 308 16.26 8.47 26.49
CA LEU A 308 14.80 8.46 26.56
C LEU A 308 14.23 7.48 25.54
N ILE A 309 14.04 6.23 25.97
CA ILE A 309 13.63 5.13 25.09
C ILE A 309 12.41 4.45 25.71
N ARG A 310 11.33 4.30 24.94
CA ARG A 310 10.11 3.60 25.39
C ARG A 310 10.24 2.09 25.33
N SER A 311 10.86 1.56 24.29
CA SER A 311 11.04 0.13 24.08
C SER A 311 12.42 -0.12 23.51
N LEU A 312 13.08 -1.17 23.99
CA LEU A 312 14.32 -1.67 23.42
C LEU A 312 14.08 -2.46 22.13
N ILE A 313 12.82 -2.79 21.79
CA ILE A 313 12.49 -3.51 20.56
C ILE A 313 12.67 -2.57 19.36
N VAL A 314 13.55 -2.95 18.42
CA VAL A 314 13.78 -2.22 17.16
C VAL A 314 13.12 -2.89 15.95
N CYS A 315 12.79 -4.18 16.06
CA CYS A 315 12.05 -4.91 15.03
C CYS A 315 11.18 -6.00 15.68
N ASN A 316 9.86 -6.00 15.39
CA ASN A 316 8.92 -7.00 15.89
C ASN A 316 8.04 -7.55 14.77
N LYS A 317 8.65 -8.27 13.83
CA LYS A 317 7.94 -9.01 12.79
C LYS A 317 7.81 -10.48 13.20
N LYS A 318 6.81 -11.18 12.65
CA LYS A 318 6.55 -12.61 12.88
C LYS A 318 7.83 -13.45 12.78
N ASP A 319 8.61 -13.21 11.72
CA ASP A 319 9.82 -13.98 11.40
C ASP A 319 11.13 -13.23 11.75
N LYS A 320 11.04 -12.04 12.35
CA LYS A 320 12.21 -11.22 12.69
C LYS A 320 11.98 -10.37 13.92
N LYS A 321 12.55 -10.81 15.05
CA LYS A 321 12.57 -10.08 16.32
C LYS A 321 13.98 -9.62 16.66
N VAL A 322 14.14 -8.32 16.86
CA VAL A 322 15.42 -7.68 17.18
C VAL A 322 15.19 -6.62 18.27
N ALA A 323 16.03 -6.63 19.30
CA ALA A 323 15.99 -5.66 20.39
C ALA A 323 17.41 -5.18 20.74
N LEU A 324 17.47 -4.04 21.44
CA LEU A 324 18.67 -3.51 22.06
C LEU A 324 18.88 -4.17 23.43
N THR A 325 20.11 -4.49 23.75
CA THR A 325 20.55 -4.80 25.12
C THR A 325 21.33 -3.61 25.63
N MET A 326 21.00 -3.15 26.84
CA MET A 326 21.64 -2.01 27.47
C MET A 326 22.67 -2.49 28.49
N GLU A 327 23.94 -2.44 28.12
CA GLU A 327 25.07 -2.71 29.02
C GLU A 327 25.43 -1.43 29.77
N VAL A 328 25.16 -1.41 31.08
CA VAL A 328 25.24 -0.19 31.91
C VAL A 328 26.46 -0.24 32.82
N ASP A 329 27.36 0.73 32.64
CA ASP A 329 28.41 1.04 33.61
C ASP A 329 27.88 2.06 34.62
N LYS A 330 27.54 1.57 35.82
CA LYS A 330 26.98 2.39 36.91
C LYS A 330 28.00 3.38 37.49
N GLN A 331 29.31 3.10 37.42
CA GLN A 331 30.37 3.92 38.01
C GLN A 331 30.77 5.03 37.03
N GLY A 332 31.12 4.68 35.80
CA GLY A 332 31.48 5.63 34.75
C GLY A 332 30.29 6.34 34.09
N LYS A 333 29.06 5.99 34.48
CA LYS A 333 27.79 6.52 33.91
C LYS A 333 27.73 6.39 32.39
N LYS A 334 28.24 5.29 31.84
CA LYS A 334 28.23 4.98 30.41
C LYS A 334 27.26 3.85 30.09
N ILE A 335 26.70 3.89 28.87
CA ILE A 335 25.78 2.85 28.38
C ILE A 335 26.27 2.39 27.02
N ARG A 336 26.48 1.09 26.86
CA ARG A 336 26.71 0.49 25.55
C ARG A 336 25.44 -0.25 25.10
N PHE A 337 25.04 -0.01 23.86
CA PHE A 337 23.91 -0.71 23.24
C PHE A 337 24.42 -1.83 22.34
N VAL A 338 23.90 -3.04 22.55
CA VAL A 338 24.21 -4.23 21.78
C VAL A 338 22.93 -4.78 21.15
N ILE A 339 23.03 -5.55 20.06
CA ILE A 339 21.87 -6.12 19.37
C ILE A 339 21.61 -7.55 19.83
N ALA A 340 20.40 -7.81 20.31
CA ALA A 340 19.85 -9.13 20.61
C ALA A 340 18.82 -9.55 19.55
N LYS A 341 18.79 -10.84 19.22
CA LYS A 341 17.88 -11.42 18.21
C LYS A 341 17.19 -12.68 18.74
N GLY A 342 15.92 -12.86 18.40
CA GLY A 342 15.16 -14.07 18.72
C GLY A 342 15.17 -14.39 20.22
N CYS A 343 15.53 -15.63 20.57
CA CYS A 343 15.59 -16.10 21.96
C CYS A 343 16.63 -15.39 22.84
N LYS A 344 17.57 -14.62 22.26
CA LYS A 344 18.57 -13.85 23.02
C LYS A 344 18.02 -12.53 23.57
N ILE A 345 16.76 -12.19 23.28
CA ILE A 345 16.10 -10.99 23.78
C ILE A 345 15.62 -11.27 25.21
N LEU A 346 16.30 -10.70 26.19
CA LEU A 346 16.00 -10.91 27.61
C LEU A 346 15.11 -9.82 28.21
N LYS A 347 15.22 -8.58 27.71
CA LYS A 347 14.49 -7.41 28.21
C LYS A 347 13.98 -6.58 27.04
N THR A 348 12.81 -5.97 27.20
CA THR A 348 12.18 -5.17 26.14
C THR A 348 11.78 -3.76 26.56
N GLU A 349 11.71 -3.51 27.87
CA GLU A 349 11.36 -2.23 28.45
C GLU A 349 12.54 -1.26 28.31
N GLY A 350 12.25 -0.07 27.78
CA GLY A 350 13.20 1.02 27.79
C GLY A 350 13.28 1.72 29.15
N THR A 351 13.87 2.90 29.16
CA THR A 351 14.00 3.77 30.35
C THR A 351 12.74 4.59 30.63
N MET A 352 11.92 4.86 29.61
CA MET A 352 10.67 5.60 29.77
C MET A 352 9.58 4.69 30.33
N GLN A 353 8.90 5.21 31.35
CA GLN A 353 7.74 4.61 32.00
C GLN A 353 6.44 5.30 31.56
N ASN A 354 5.32 4.85 32.11
CA ASN A 354 4.02 5.48 31.89
C ASN A 354 4.03 6.95 32.33
N ARG A 355 3.18 7.76 31.68
CA ARG A 355 3.02 9.20 31.94
C ARG A 355 4.28 10.06 31.68
N GLY A 356 5.28 9.52 30.98
CA GLY A 356 6.46 10.27 30.55
C GLY A 356 7.58 10.35 31.58
N ASN A 357 7.46 9.63 32.69
CA ASN A 357 8.54 9.49 33.67
C ASN A 357 9.64 8.59 33.15
N VAL A 358 10.85 8.72 33.71
CA VAL A 358 12.03 7.99 33.23
C VAL A 358 12.77 7.38 34.39
N GLN A 359 13.01 6.07 34.33
CA GLN A 359 13.85 5.38 35.29
C GLN A 359 15.32 5.47 34.88
N CYS A 360 16.16 5.96 35.78
CA CYS A 360 17.59 6.09 35.54
C CYS A 360 18.25 4.70 35.54
N PRO A 361 18.93 4.27 34.46
CA PRO A 361 19.60 2.96 34.43
C PRO A 361 20.80 2.88 35.39
N TYR A 362 21.36 4.02 35.80
CA TYR A 362 22.53 4.08 36.67
C TYR A 362 22.23 3.98 38.17
N CYS A 363 21.21 4.71 38.65
CA CYS A 363 20.85 4.80 40.07
C CYS A 363 19.41 4.37 40.37
N GLU A 364 18.66 3.94 39.35
CA GLU A 364 17.29 3.40 39.43
C GLU A 364 16.22 4.40 39.89
N GLN A 365 16.61 5.63 40.26
CA GLN A 365 15.69 6.71 40.59
C GLN A 365 14.86 7.15 39.38
N VAL A 366 13.58 7.42 39.65
CA VAL A 366 12.65 7.95 38.66
C VAL A 366 12.79 9.47 38.56
N THR A 367 13.13 9.95 37.37
CA THR A 367 13.06 11.35 36.97
C THR A 367 11.65 11.65 36.47
N GLN A 368 10.97 12.58 37.14
CA GLN A 368 9.59 12.97 36.82
C GLN A 368 9.52 13.79 35.53
N VAL A 369 8.40 13.68 34.80
CA VAL A 369 8.21 14.35 33.50
C VAL A 369 8.40 15.87 33.54
N ASN A 370 8.05 16.54 34.65
CA ASN A 370 8.22 17.98 34.79
C ASN A 370 9.70 18.39 34.75
N TYR A 371 10.59 17.58 35.36
CA TYR A 371 12.03 17.82 35.29
C TYR A 371 12.57 17.63 33.87
N LEU A 372 12.05 16.65 33.14
CA LEU A 372 12.42 16.43 31.73
C LEU A 372 11.98 17.59 30.83
N ARG A 373 10.80 18.17 31.09
CA ARG A 373 10.32 19.37 30.39
C ARG A 373 11.22 20.57 30.66
N ALA A 374 11.58 20.80 31.93
CA ALA A 374 12.50 21.86 32.31
C ALA A 374 13.87 21.67 31.62
N ALA A 375 14.44 20.46 31.65
CA ALA A 375 15.68 20.16 30.96
C ALA A 375 15.62 20.42 29.44
N GLY A 376 14.46 20.19 28.82
CA GLY A 376 14.20 20.55 27.42
C GLY A 376 14.16 22.06 27.18
N GLN A 377 13.47 22.81 28.04
CA GLN A 377 13.37 24.28 27.97
C GLN A 377 14.72 24.96 28.23
N GLU A 378 15.53 24.41 29.12
CA GLU A 378 16.87 24.90 29.49
C GLU A 378 17.95 24.46 28.48
N GLY A 379 17.62 23.60 27.51
CA GLY A 379 18.58 23.10 26.53
C GLY A 379 19.61 22.11 27.09
N THR A 380 19.38 21.51 28.26
CA THR A 380 20.31 20.57 28.91
C THR A 380 20.16 19.12 28.42
N MET A 381 19.21 18.86 27.51
CA MET A 381 19.06 17.56 26.87
C MET A 381 20.16 17.30 25.84
N GLY A 382 20.64 16.05 25.80
CA GLY A 382 21.59 15.58 24.80
C GLY A 382 20.97 14.63 23.80
N GLU A 383 21.81 13.97 23.01
CA GLU A 383 21.43 12.90 22.10
C GLU A 383 22.45 11.77 22.18
N ARG A 384 22.02 10.55 21.85
CA ARG A 384 22.89 9.37 21.84
C ARG A 384 22.46 8.42 20.73
N LEU A 385 23.42 7.95 19.96
CA LEU A 385 23.21 6.90 18.99
C LEU A 385 23.05 5.54 19.70
N ILE A 386 22.06 4.75 19.29
CA ILE A 386 21.66 3.51 19.98
C ILE A 386 21.72 2.26 19.09
N ALA A 387 21.54 2.39 17.78
CA ALA A 387 21.74 1.30 16.83
C ALA A 387 21.89 1.80 15.40
N ILE A 388 22.46 0.96 14.54
CA ILE A 388 22.59 1.22 13.11
C ILE A 388 21.70 0.26 12.34
N ILE A 389 20.95 0.79 11.38
CA ILE A 389 20.16 0.02 10.43
C ILE A 389 21.03 -0.21 9.19
N THR A 390 21.25 -1.47 8.82
CA THR A 390 22.03 -1.83 7.64
C THR A 390 21.18 -2.56 6.62
N GLU A 391 21.67 -2.66 5.39
CA GLU A 391 21.05 -3.47 4.35
C GLU A 391 21.09 -4.96 4.70
N GLY A 392 20.17 -5.74 4.13
CA GLY A 392 20.13 -7.18 4.31
C GLY A 392 19.40 -7.87 3.18
N ALA A 393 19.75 -9.14 2.96
CA ALA A 393 19.21 -9.96 1.87
C ALA A 393 17.68 -9.94 1.82
N ASN A 394 17.01 -9.99 2.97
CA ASN A 394 15.55 -9.97 3.10
C ASN A 394 15.07 -8.71 3.87
N GLY A 395 15.59 -7.54 3.48
CA GLY A 395 15.28 -6.24 4.08
C GLY A 395 16.26 -5.81 5.18
N LYS A 396 15.85 -4.87 6.02
CA LYS A 396 16.74 -4.16 6.96
C LYS A 396 17.34 -5.06 8.05
N ASN A 397 18.64 -4.96 8.30
CA ASN A 397 19.36 -5.53 9.43
C ASN A 397 19.71 -4.46 10.47
N TYR A 398 20.23 -4.91 11.61
CA TYR A 398 20.60 -4.03 12.72
C TYR A 398 21.95 -4.48 13.28
N ARG A 399 22.84 -3.52 13.53
CA ARG A 399 24.13 -3.73 14.20
C ARG A 399 24.33 -2.72 15.33
N ALA A 400 25.25 -3.05 16.23
CA ALA A 400 25.67 -2.15 17.29
C ALA A 400 26.43 -0.94 16.70
N VAL A 401 26.47 0.14 17.46
CA VAL A 401 27.20 1.35 17.12
C VAL A 401 28.71 1.09 17.16
N GLU A 402 29.43 1.52 16.14
CA GLU A 402 30.88 1.47 16.04
C GLU A 402 31.48 2.89 16.13
N ASP A 403 32.79 3.01 16.40
CA ASP A 403 33.44 4.30 16.62
C ASP A 403 33.32 5.24 15.42
N LYS A 404 33.40 4.71 14.19
CA LYS A 404 33.19 5.49 12.96
C LYS A 404 31.78 6.09 12.85
N ASP A 405 30.77 5.41 13.36
CA ASP A 405 29.41 5.94 13.40
C ASP A 405 29.31 7.11 14.39
N LEU A 406 30.02 7.01 15.52
CA LEU A 406 30.08 8.08 16.53
C LEU A 406 30.80 9.30 16.00
N VAL A 407 31.91 9.13 15.27
CA VAL A 407 32.63 10.23 14.62
C VAL A 407 31.69 11.01 13.70
N VAL A 408 30.95 10.31 12.83
CA VAL A 408 29.97 10.94 11.95
C VAL A 408 28.85 11.63 12.74
N PHE A 409 28.29 10.95 13.74
CA PHE A 409 27.20 11.48 14.57
C PHE A 409 27.59 12.77 15.30
N HIS A 410 28.85 12.89 15.72
CA HIS A 410 29.36 14.08 16.41
C HIS A 410 29.77 15.20 15.45
N ASN A 411 30.28 14.88 14.27
CA ASN A 411 30.74 15.86 13.27
C ASN A 411 29.60 16.50 12.47
N LEU A 412 28.38 15.94 12.55
CA LEU A 412 27.17 16.50 11.94
C LEU A 412 26.58 17.71 12.68
N ARG A 413 27.23 18.15 13.76
CA ARG A 413 26.76 19.22 14.64
C ARG A 413 27.51 20.52 14.48
#